data_AF-A0A924G7T8-F1
#
_entry.id   AF-A0A924G7T8-F1
#
_cell.length_a   1.000
_cell.length_b   1.000
_cell.length_c   1.000
_cell.angle_alpha   90.00
_cell.angle_beta   90.00
_cell.angle_gamma   90.00
#
_symmetry.space_group_name_H-M   'P 1'
#
loop_
_entity.id
_entity.type
_entity.pdbx_description
1 polymer ?
#
loop_
_entity_poly.entity_id
_entity_poly.type
_entity_poly.pdbx_seq_one_letter_code
_entity_poly.pdbx_strand_id
1 'polypeptide(L)'
;GKYVVIENSKKKYTSLFVVVIMLAAIDLVFALDSIPAVMGISRDKLVIYTSNIFAVLGLRSLFFLLRGAVSKFDYLQQGIAVVLVFIGIKMLGEHYFNSWLSKSMQTSISLGVIVVCITGSIFYSIKQTKKGTPNDAKD
;
A
#
# COMPACT_ATOMS: atom_id res chain seq x y z
N GLY A 1 -7.11 -12.58 -19.63
CA GLY A 1 -7.69 -11.40 -20.30
C GLY A 1 -6.74 -10.92 -21.38
N LYS A 2 -7.25 -10.50 -22.54
CA LYS A 2 -6.43 -9.95 -23.65
C LYS A 2 -5.99 -8.54 -23.28
N TYR A 3 -4.70 -8.20 -23.40
CA TYR A 3 -4.16 -6.88 -23.04
C TYR A 3 -4.46 -5.80 -24.09
N VAL A 4 -4.57 -6.23 -25.35
CA VAL A 4 -4.94 -5.40 -26.49
C VAL A 4 -6.11 -6.07 -27.18
N VAL A 5 -7.18 -5.32 -27.43
CA VAL A 5 -8.30 -5.74 -28.26
C VAL A 5 -8.28 -4.88 -29.51
N ILE A 6 -8.33 -5.52 -30.67
CA ILE A 6 -8.42 -4.84 -31.96
C ILE A 6 -9.91 -4.69 -32.24
N GLU A 7 -10.39 -3.45 -32.25
CA GLU A 7 -11.79 -3.12 -32.50
C GLU A 7 -11.80 -2.00 -33.54
N ASN A 8 -12.46 -2.20 -34.68
CA ASN A 8 -12.48 -1.27 -35.82
C ASN A 8 -11.09 -0.83 -36.32
N SER A 9 -10.18 -1.77 -36.58
CA SER A 9 -8.81 -1.52 -37.07
C SER A 9 -7.94 -0.60 -36.18
N LYS A 10 -8.39 -0.29 -34.96
CA LYS A 10 -7.64 0.47 -33.96
C LYS A 10 -7.27 -0.45 -32.80
N LYS A 11 -6.00 -0.40 -32.38
CA LYS A 11 -5.52 -1.11 -31.18
C LYS A 11 -6.10 -0.40 -29.95
N LYS A 12 -7.06 -1.01 -29.25
CA LYS A 12 -7.55 -0.52 -27.96
C LYS A 12 -6.83 -1.22 -26.82
N TYR A 13 -6.27 -0.43 -25.90
CA TYR A 13 -5.75 -0.94 -24.64
C TYR A 13 -6.92 -1.29 -23.72
N THR A 14 -6.89 -2.49 -23.16
CA THR A 14 -7.94 -2.93 -22.23
C THR A 14 -7.71 -2.38 -20.83
N SER A 15 -8.77 -2.33 -20.00
CA SER A 15 -8.67 -1.95 -18.58
C SER A 15 -7.59 -2.75 -17.83
N LEU A 16 -7.37 -4.01 -18.20
CA LEU A 16 -6.29 -4.85 -17.67
C LEU A 16 -4.88 -4.29 -17.92
N PHE A 17 -4.65 -3.66 -19.08
CA PHE A 17 -3.35 -3.06 -19.39
C PHE A 17 -3.09 -1.83 -18.50
N VAL A 18 -4.11 -0.98 -18.31
CA VAL A 18 -4.02 0.21 -17.46
C VAL A 18 -3.75 -0.19 -16.01
N VAL A 19 -4.47 -1.20 -15.49
CA VAL A 19 -4.27 -1.66 -14.12
C VAL A 19 -2.87 -2.24 -13.90
N VAL A 20 -2.33 -3.02 -14.85
CA VAL A 20 -0.97 -3.56 -14.74
C VAL A 20 0.09 -2.46 -14.72
N ILE A 21 -0.05 -1.45 -15.59
CA ILE A 21 0.84 -0.26 -15.60
C ILE A 21 0.77 0.48 -14.26
N MET A 22 -0.44 0.72 -13.75
CA MET A 22 -0.64 1.45 -12.50
C MET A 22 -0.05 0.69 -11.30
N LEU A 23 -0.22 -0.62 -11.24
CA LEU A 23 0.36 -1.41 -10.17
C LEU A 23 1.90 -1.46 -10.23
N ALA A 24 2.49 -1.57 -11.43
CA ALA A 24 3.93 -1.50 -11.61
C ALA A 24 4.48 -0.11 -11.20
N ALA A 25 3.72 0.96 -11.45
CA ALA A 25 4.07 2.31 -11.01
C ALA A 25 4.01 2.46 -9.49
N ILE A 26 2.98 1.91 -8.83
CA ILE A 26 2.86 1.92 -7.37
C ILE A 26 4.02 1.18 -6.71
N ASP A 27 4.41 0.03 -7.24
CA ASP A 27 5.53 -0.76 -6.72
C ASP A 27 6.87 -0.01 -6.84
N LEU A 28 7.10 0.68 -7.96
CA LEU A 28 8.25 1.56 -8.14
C LEU A 28 8.27 2.71 -7.12
N VAL A 29 7.12 3.33 -6.85
CA VAL A 29 7.01 4.40 -5.83
C VAL A 29 7.25 3.84 -4.43
N PHE A 30 6.75 2.65 -4.10
CA PHE A 30 7.02 1.96 -2.84
C PHE A 30 8.50 1.59 -2.68
N ALA A 31 9.18 1.24 -3.77
CA ALA A 31 10.61 0.97 -3.77
C ALA A 31 11.43 2.22 -3.39
N LEU A 32 10.96 3.43 -3.72
CA LEU A 32 11.69 4.67 -3.40
C LEU A 32 11.82 4.95 -1.90
N ASP A 33 10.87 4.52 -1.08
CA ASP A 33 10.94 4.68 0.38
C ASP A 33 11.63 3.47 1.04
N SER A 34 11.33 2.27 0.56
CA SER A 34 11.90 1.04 1.13
C SER A 34 13.38 0.84 0.81
N ILE A 35 13.87 1.25 -0.37
CA ILE A 35 15.28 1.10 -0.76
C ILE A 35 16.23 1.92 0.15
N PRO A 36 16.02 3.23 0.40
CA PRO A 36 16.85 3.99 1.33
C PRO A 36 16.86 3.40 2.74
N ALA A 37 15.71 2.92 3.22
CA ALA A 37 15.59 2.30 4.54
C ALA A 37 16.43 1.02 4.64
N VAL A 38 16.38 0.14 3.62
CA VAL A 38 17.16 -1.10 3.62
C VAL A 38 18.65 -0.82 3.44
N MET A 39 19.04 0.15 2.61
CA MET A 39 20.45 0.54 2.46
C MET A 39 21.06 1.13 3.75
N GLY A 40 20.23 1.67 4.65
CA GLY A 40 20.67 2.15 5.97
C GLY A 40 20.99 1.04 6.97
N ILE A 41 20.42 -0.17 6.78
CA ILE A 41 20.51 -1.29 7.74
C ILE A 41 21.31 -2.47 7.15
N SER A 42 21.25 -2.69 5.84
CA SER A 42 21.87 -3.81 5.14
C SER A 42 22.70 -3.34 3.94
N ARG A 43 23.90 -3.89 3.77
CA ARG A 43 24.84 -3.56 2.69
C ARG A 43 24.80 -4.53 1.51
N ASP A 44 24.06 -5.63 1.64
CA ASP A 44 23.97 -6.66 0.60
C ASP A 44 23.03 -6.24 -0.52
N LYS A 45 23.61 -5.65 -1.57
CA LYS A 45 22.88 -5.20 -2.76
C LYS A 45 22.08 -6.31 -3.43
N LEU A 46 22.54 -7.57 -3.33
CA LEU A 46 21.81 -8.72 -3.87
C LEU A 46 20.42 -8.87 -3.23
N VAL A 47 20.28 -8.68 -1.92
CA VAL A 47 18.99 -8.76 -1.24
C VAL A 47 18.05 -7.67 -1.72
N ILE A 48 18.58 -6.45 -1.90
CA ILE A 48 17.82 -5.29 -2.37
C ILE A 48 17.30 -5.52 -3.81
N TYR A 49 18.17 -5.95 -4.73
CA TYR A 49 17.78 -6.17 -6.12
C TYR A 49 16.83 -7.37 -6.29
N THR A 50 17.12 -8.49 -5.64
CA THR A 50 16.30 -9.71 -5.77
C THR A 50 14.91 -9.55 -5.15
N SER A 51 14.80 -8.86 -4.00
CA SER A 51 13.51 -8.59 -3.35
C SER A 51 12.59 -7.73 -4.22
N ASN A 52 13.13 -6.68 -4.86
CA ASN A 52 12.33 -5.78 -5.69
C ASN A 52 11.91 -6.44 -7.01
N ILE A 53 12.81 -7.20 -7.65
CA ILE A 53 12.46 -7.99 -8.84
C ILE A 53 11.35 -9.00 -8.49
N PHE A 54 11.42 -9.67 -7.33
CA PHE A 54 10.40 -10.62 -6.90
C PHE A 54 9.03 -9.95 -6.65
N ALA A 55 9.01 -8.75 -6.07
CA ALA A 55 7.79 -7.95 -5.88
C ALA A 55 7.10 -7.64 -7.23
N VAL A 56 7.88 -7.20 -8.23
CA VAL A 56 7.38 -6.94 -9.59
C VAL A 56 6.92 -8.21 -10.30
N LEU A 57 7.61 -9.35 -10.12
CA LEU A 57 7.24 -10.60 -10.78
C LEU A 57 5.95 -11.22 -10.23
N GLY A 58 5.65 -11.04 -8.93
CA GLY A 58 4.45 -11.57 -8.27
C GLY A 58 3.15 -10.83 -8.62
N LEU A 59 3.25 -9.63 -9.19
CA LEU A 59 2.14 -8.68 -9.39
C LEU A 59 0.96 -9.23 -10.22
N ARG A 60 1.25 -10.08 -11.21
CA ARG A 60 0.21 -10.70 -12.05
C ARG A 60 -0.69 -11.66 -11.27
N SER A 61 -0.10 -12.44 -10.37
CA SER A 61 -0.81 -13.38 -9.49
C SER A 61 -1.60 -12.61 -8.43
N LEU A 62 -0.96 -11.62 -7.82
CA LEU A 62 -1.58 -10.82 -6.76
C LEU A 62 -2.74 -9.99 -7.28
N PHE A 63 -2.69 -9.45 -8.51
CA PHE A 63 -3.82 -8.72 -9.09
C PHE A 63 -5.10 -9.57 -9.17
N PHE A 64 -4.99 -10.83 -9.58
CA PHE A 64 -6.16 -11.72 -9.66
C PHE A 64 -6.73 -12.01 -8.28
N LEU A 65 -5.86 -12.21 -7.29
CA LEU A 65 -6.23 -12.41 -5.89
C LEU A 65 -6.88 -11.15 -5.29
N LEU A 66 -6.28 -9.99 -5.53
CA LEU A 66 -6.72 -8.70 -5.03
C LEU A 66 -8.05 -8.27 -5.65
N ARG A 67 -8.28 -8.55 -6.95
CA ARG A 67 -9.58 -8.31 -7.60
C ARG A 67 -10.73 -9.04 -6.90
N GLY A 68 -10.48 -10.23 -6.34
CA GLY A 68 -11.48 -10.97 -5.56
C GLY A 68 -11.59 -10.52 -4.10
N ALA A 69 -10.52 -9.95 -3.55
CA ALA A 69 -10.47 -9.48 -2.16
C ALA A 69 -11.01 -8.06 -1.99
N VAL A 70 -10.75 -7.15 -2.94
CA VAL A 70 -11.12 -5.72 -2.87
C VAL A 70 -12.63 -5.52 -2.70
N SER A 71 -13.46 -6.41 -3.26
CA SER A 71 -14.93 -6.37 -3.04
C SER A 71 -15.36 -6.55 -1.58
N LYS A 72 -14.46 -6.95 -0.67
CA LYS A 72 -14.71 -7.08 0.77
C LYS A 72 -14.08 -5.97 1.62
N PHE A 73 -13.28 -5.08 1.04
CA PHE A 73 -12.38 -4.20 1.80
C PHE A 73 -12.56 -2.69 1.53
N ASP A 74 -13.78 -2.22 1.27
CA ASP A 74 -14.05 -0.79 0.99
C ASP A 74 -13.54 0.16 2.09
N TYR A 75 -13.65 -0.22 3.36
CA TYR A 75 -13.20 0.62 4.49
C TYR A 75 -11.71 0.53 4.80
N LEU A 76 -10.97 -0.40 4.20
CA LEU A 76 -9.53 -0.55 4.40
C LEU A 76 -8.76 0.65 3.81
N GLN A 77 -9.27 1.21 2.72
CA GLN A 77 -8.68 2.39 2.07
C GLN A 77 -8.72 3.63 2.98
N GLN A 78 -9.81 3.85 3.72
CA GLN A 78 -9.87 4.92 4.72
C GLN A 78 -8.84 4.73 5.84
N GLY A 79 -8.68 3.50 6.35
CA GLY A 79 -7.72 3.20 7.42
C GLY A 79 -6.27 3.47 7.00
N ILE A 80 -5.90 3.05 5.79
CA ILE A 80 -4.56 3.29 5.21
C ILE A 80 -4.31 4.79 5.03
N ALA A 81 -5.31 5.56 4.57
CA ALA A 81 -5.18 7.01 4.39
C ALA A 81 -4.87 7.74 5.72
N VAL A 82 -5.56 7.37 6.81
CA VAL A 82 -5.31 7.96 8.14
C VAL A 82 -3.89 7.64 8.62
N VAL A 83 -3.44 6.40 8.44
CA VAL A 83 -2.08 5.99 8.80
C VAL A 83 -1.03 6.74 7.97
N LEU A 84 -1.26 6.91 6.66
CA LEU A 84 -0.33 7.64 5.78
C LEU A 84 -0.18 9.11 6.19
N VAL A 85 -1.30 9.78 6.50
CA VAL A 85 -1.28 11.18 6.97
C VAL A 85 -0.54 11.26 8.31
N PHE A 86 -0.79 10.34 9.22
CA PHE A 86 -0.11 10.30 10.51
C PHE A 86 1.42 10.10 10.36
N ILE A 87 1.85 9.14 9.54
CA ILE A 87 3.26 8.88 9.27
C ILE A 87 3.91 10.07 8.55
N GLY A 88 3.24 10.66 7.58
CA GLY A 88 3.74 11.83 6.84
C GLY A 88 3.98 13.03 7.74
N ILE A 89 3.03 13.35 8.62
CA ILE A 89 3.18 14.42 9.63
C ILE A 89 4.36 14.11 10.56
N LYS A 90 4.48 12.86 11.01
CA LYS A 90 5.56 12.44 11.90
C LYS A 90 6.94 12.52 11.23
N MET A 91 7.06 12.14 9.95
CA MET A 91 8.31 12.27 9.19
C MET A 91 8.72 13.73 8.97
N LEU A 92 7.77 14.61 8.66
CA LEU A 92 8.02 16.06 8.56
C LEU A 92 8.46 16.67 9.91
N GLY A 93 7.88 16.19 11.02
CA GLY A 93 8.24 16.62 12.37
C GLY A 93 9.56 16.05 12.92
N GLU A 94 10.11 15.01 12.31
CA GLU A 94 11.32 14.31 12.78
C GLU A 94 12.58 15.19 12.68
N HIS A 95 12.60 16.14 11.74
CA HIS A 95 13.70 17.09 11.61
C HIS A 95 13.73 18.14 12.74
N TYR A 96 12.55 18.62 13.18
CA TYR A 96 12.44 19.62 14.25
C TYR A 96 12.66 19.04 15.66
N PHE A 97 12.39 17.74 15.86
CA PHE A 97 12.46 17.10 17.18
C PHE A 97 13.85 16.54 17.56
N ASN A 98 14.80 16.53 16.62
CA ASN A 98 16.17 16.02 16.86
C ASN A 98 16.97 16.82 17.92
N SER A 99 16.50 18.02 18.29
CA SER A 99 17.20 18.85 19.29
C SER A 99 16.77 18.61 20.74
N TRP A 100 15.68 17.88 21.01
CA TRP A 100 15.12 17.78 22.37
C TRP A 100 14.95 16.36 22.92
N LEU A 101 15.02 15.30 22.07
CA LEU A 101 14.80 13.92 22.53
C LEU A 101 15.67 12.90 21.78
N SER A 102 16.18 11.88 22.48
CA SER A 102 17.00 10.81 21.90
C SER A 102 16.24 9.99 20.86
N LYS A 103 16.84 9.79 19.67
CA LYS A 103 16.28 9.05 18.51
C LYS A 103 15.65 7.71 18.88
N SER A 104 16.22 6.98 19.84
CA SER A 104 15.74 5.65 20.24
C SER A 104 14.39 5.66 20.97
N MET A 105 14.07 6.70 21.74
CA MET A 105 12.75 6.82 22.39
C MET A 105 11.66 7.19 21.39
N GLN A 106 11.96 8.10 20.45
CA GLN A 106 11.00 8.56 19.44
C GLN A 106 10.59 7.42 18.48
N THR A 107 11.53 6.56 18.08
CA THR A 107 11.24 5.40 17.24
C THR A 107 10.34 4.39 17.95
N SER A 108 10.59 4.10 19.23
CA SER A 108 9.80 3.14 20.01
C SER A 108 8.36 3.63 20.25
N ILE A 109 8.18 4.91 20.56
CA ILE A 109 6.85 5.52 20.74
C ILE A 109 6.09 5.52 19.41
N SER A 110 6.74 5.90 18.32
CA SER A 110 6.12 5.87 16.99
C SER A 110 5.70 4.48 16.57
N LEU A 111 6.54 3.47 16.82
CA LEU A 111 6.22 2.09 16.51
C LEU A 111 4.98 1.63 17.30
N GLY A 112 4.92 1.98 18.58
CA GLY A 112 3.76 1.73 19.43
C GLY A 112 2.47 2.38 18.89
N VAL A 113 2.52 3.66 18.50
CA VAL A 113 1.33 4.36 17.97
C VAL A 113 0.89 3.76 16.62
N ILE A 114 1.81 3.42 15.73
CA ILE A 114 1.50 2.78 14.45
C ILE A 114 0.82 1.43 14.69
N VAL A 115 1.37 0.60 15.58
CA VAL A 115 0.78 -0.70 15.93
C VAL A 115 -0.62 -0.52 16.50
N VAL A 116 -0.82 0.42 17.43
CA VAL A 116 -2.14 0.69 18.01
C VAL A 116 -3.14 1.20 16.97
N CYS A 117 -2.74 2.10 16.07
CA CYS A 117 -3.60 2.59 14.98
C CYS A 117 -3.95 1.48 13.98
N ILE A 118 -2.98 0.66 13.57
CA ILE A 118 -3.19 -0.46 12.65
C ILE A 118 -4.09 -1.52 13.31
N THR A 119 -3.75 -1.97 14.52
CA THR A 119 -4.56 -2.95 15.25
C THR A 119 -5.95 -2.42 15.53
N GLY A 120 -6.09 -1.16 15.94
CA GLY A 120 -7.37 -0.51 16.19
C GLY A 120 -8.22 -0.37 14.93
N SER A 121 -7.62 0.03 13.80
CA SER A 121 -8.33 0.16 12.53
C SER A 121 -8.75 -1.19 11.95
N ILE A 122 -7.93 -2.23 12.08
CA ILE A 122 -8.28 -3.60 11.70
C ILE A 122 -9.42 -4.12 12.58
N PHE A 123 -9.33 -3.94 13.91
CA PHE A 123 -10.37 -4.38 14.83
C PHE A 123 -11.69 -3.64 14.60
N TYR A 124 -11.63 -2.34 14.33
CA TYR A 124 -12.78 -1.52 14.00
C TYR A 124 -13.39 -1.94 12.65
N SER A 125 -12.56 -2.19 11.63
CA SER A 125 -12.98 -2.68 10.31
C SER A 125 -13.68 -4.05 10.40
N ILE A 126 -13.13 -4.99 11.17
CA ILE A 126 -13.73 -6.32 11.38
C ILE A 126 -15.01 -6.21 12.22
N LYS A 127 -15.04 -5.37 13.26
CA LYS A 127 -16.21 -5.26 14.15
C LYS A 127 -17.36 -4.50 13.49
N GLN A 128 -17.07 -3.64 12.51
CA GLN A 128 -18.06 -2.90 11.74
C GLN A 128 -18.52 -3.62 10.46
N THR A 129 -17.86 -4.72 10.06
CA THR A 129 -18.29 -5.68 9.01
C THR A 129 -19.57 -6.49 9.36
N LYS A 130 -20.38 -6.02 10.32
CA LYS A 130 -21.70 -6.57 10.65
C LYS A 130 -22.85 -5.55 10.60
N LYS A 131 -22.63 -4.31 10.14
CA LYS A 131 -23.72 -3.36 9.84
C LYS A 131 -23.52 -2.76 8.45
N GLY A 132 -23.90 -3.52 7.42
CA GLY A 132 -23.78 -3.01 6.05
C GLY A 132 -24.30 -3.95 4.96
N THR A 133 -25.47 -4.55 5.13
CA THR A 133 -26.33 -4.97 3.99
C THR A 133 -27.76 -4.90 4.51
N PRO A 134 -28.76 -4.34 3.79
CA PRO A 134 -28.87 -4.18 2.34
C PRO A 134 -29.28 -2.76 1.87
N ASN A 135 -28.92 -2.40 0.63
CA ASN A 135 -29.88 -1.78 -0.28
C ASN A 135 -29.44 -2.01 -1.73
N ASP A 136 -29.88 -3.14 -2.29
CA ASP A 136 -30.19 -3.22 -3.71
C ASP A 136 -31.46 -2.40 -3.97
N ALA A 137 -31.49 -1.75 -5.13
CA ALA A 137 -32.62 -1.13 -5.83
C ALA A 137 -32.74 0.41 -5.76
N LYS A 138 -32.78 0.97 -6.98
CA LYS A 138 -33.09 2.35 -7.43
C LYS A 138 -31.85 3.24 -7.55
N ASP A 139 -31.36 3.61 -8.73
CA ASP A 139 -31.97 3.74 -10.06
C ASP A 139 -30.95 3.45 -11.18
#